data_AF-A0A834HB13-F1
#
_entry.id   AF-A0A834HB13-F1
#
_cell.length_a   1.000
_cell.length_b   1.000
_cell.length_c   1.000
_cell.angle_alpha   90.00
_cell.angle_beta   90.00
_cell.angle_gamma   90.00
#
_symmetry.space_group_name_H-M   'P 1'
#
loop_
_entity.id
_entity.type
_entity.pdbx_description
1 polymer ?
#
loop_
_entity_poly.entity_id
_entity_poly.type
_entity_poly.pdbx_seq_one_letter_code
_entity_poly.pdbx_strand_id
1 'polypeptide(L)'
;MLVSHALELSLHWWVTRLEARWFIDVYERRPDMNLMLLQLAKLDYNMVQATHQADLNHMSRWWKGTGLGEKLSFARDRLMENFLWTVEMDFKPQFGYRRRVATIVNALITVIDDVYDVYGTLDVLELFTDAVR
;
A
#
# COMPACT_ATOMS: atom_id res chain seq x y z
N MET A 1 -8.79 -13.31 22.90
CA MET A 1 -8.12 -12.99 21.63
C MET A 1 -9.11 -12.46 20.59
N LEU A 2 -10.12 -13.23 20.16
CA LEU A 2 -11.13 -12.76 19.18
C LEU A 2 -11.96 -11.55 19.67
N VAL A 3 -12.41 -11.54 20.92
CA VAL A 3 -13.21 -10.43 21.47
C VAL A 3 -12.39 -9.14 21.55
N SER A 4 -11.15 -9.21 22.05
CA SER A 4 -10.25 -8.05 22.10
C SER A 4 -9.92 -7.50 20.72
N HIS A 5 -9.62 -8.37 19.75
CA HIS A 5 -9.33 -7.98 18.36
C HIS A 5 -10.52 -7.27 17.68
N ALA A 6 -11.74 -7.78 17.90
CA ALA A 6 -12.96 -7.16 17.38
C ALA A 6 -13.32 -5.83 18.05
N LEU A 7 -12.85 -5.61 19.29
CA LEU A 7 -13.02 -4.34 20.01
C LEU A 7 -12.01 -3.27 19.57
N GLU A 8 -10.82 -3.67 19.10
CA GLU A 8 -9.84 -2.74 18.52
C GLU A 8 -10.34 -2.18 17.18
N LEU A 9 -10.78 -3.06 16.29
CA LEU A 9 -11.42 -2.66 15.04
C LEU A 9 -12.42 -3.75 14.61
N SER A 10 -13.59 -3.31 14.19
CA SER A 10 -14.65 -4.24 13.77
C SER A 10 -14.34 -4.81 12.37
N LEU A 11 -14.79 -6.04 12.09
CA LEU A 11 -14.48 -6.76 10.84
C LEU A 11 -14.81 -5.96 9.56
N HIS A 12 -15.86 -5.14 9.59
CA HIS A 12 -16.26 -4.34 8.43
C HIS A 12 -15.36 -3.13 8.15
N TRP A 13 -14.48 -2.75 9.08
CA TRP A 13 -13.49 -1.67 8.92
C TRP A 13 -12.09 -2.22 8.64
N TRP A 14 -11.87 -3.52 8.87
CA TRP A 14 -10.57 -4.13 8.60
C TRP A 14 -10.30 -4.23 7.11
N VAL A 15 -9.07 -3.90 6.75
CA VAL A 15 -8.53 -4.25 5.44
C VAL A 15 -8.47 -5.76 5.35
N THR A 16 -9.24 -6.33 4.42
CA THR A 16 -9.43 -7.78 4.24
C THR A 16 -8.10 -8.53 4.20
N ARG A 17 -7.08 -7.93 3.58
CA ARG A 17 -5.79 -8.61 3.36
C ARG A 17 -4.89 -8.65 4.59
N LEU A 18 -4.88 -7.59 5.40
CA LEU A 18 -4.17 -7.58 6.67
C LEU A 18 -4.81 -8.57 7.65
N GLU A 19 -6.14 -8.55 7.71
CA GLU A 19 -6.93 -9.46 8.54
C GLU A 19 -6.73 -10.93 8.13
N ALA A 20 -6.62 -11.21 6.83
CA ALA A 20 -6.42 -12.58 6.34
C ALA A 20 -5.18 -13.25 6.95
N ARG A 21 -4.06 -12.53 7.10
CA ARG A 21 -2.84 -13.10 7.69
C ARG A 21 -3.06 -13.47 9.16
N TRP A 22 -3.61 -12.55 9.93
CA TRP A 22 -3.92 -12.77 11.34
C TRP A 22 -4.92 -13.93 11.52
N PHE A 23 -5.98 -13.94 10.72
CA PHE A 23 -7.03 -14.94 10.82
C PHE A 23 -6.56 -16.34 10.41
N ILE A 24 -5.65 -16.46 9.43
CA ILE A 24 -5.01 -17.75 9.10
C ILE A 24 -4.31 -18.34 10.34
N ASP A 25 -3.55 -17.52 11.08
CA ASP A 25 -2.82 -17.94 12.27
C ASP A 25 -3.76 -18.30 13.43
N VAL A 26 -4.91 -17.63 13.54
CA VAL A 26 -5.97 -17.98 14.49
C VAL A 26 -6.70 -19.27 14.09
N TYR A 27 -7.02 -19.41 12.81
CA TYR A 27 -7.75 -20.57 12.28
C TYR A 27 -6.95 -21.87 12.43
N GLU A 28 -5.64 -21.81 12.23
CA GLU A 28 -4.73 -22.95 12.42
C GLU A 28 -4.74 -23.53 13.85
N ARG A 29 -5.08 -22.72 14.86
CA ARG A 29 -5.12 -23.15 16.27
C ARG A 29 -6.48 -23.73 16.68
N ARG A 30 -7.47 -23.71 15.79
CA ARG A 30 -8.81 -24.20 16.12
C ARG A 30 -8.86 -25.73 16.08
N PRO A 31 -9.54 -26.37 17.07
CA PRO A 31 -9.66 -27.82 17.09
C PRO A 31 -10.52 -28.38 15.95
N ASP A 32 -11.42 -27.57 15.39
CA ASP A 32 -12.35 -27.90 14.30
C ASP A 32 -11.87 -27.40 12.92
N MET A 33 -10.59 -27.05 12.80
CA MET A 33 -10.02 -26.56 11.55
C MET A 33 -10.12 -27.59 10.41
N ASN A 34 -10.47 -27.13 9.20
CA ASN A 34 -10.38 -27.91 7.97
C ASN A 34 -8.99 -27.74 7.33
N LEU A 35 -8.27 -28.85 7.19
CA LEU A 35 -6.88 -28.84 6.73
C LEU A 35 -6.74 -28.36 5.28
N MET A 36 -7.65 -28.78 4.41
CA MET A 36 -7.63 -28.36 3.00
C MET A 36 -7.88 -26.85 2.88
N LEU A 37 -8.80 -26.30 3.69
CA LEU A 37 -9.07 -24.87 3.72
C LEU A 37 -7.85 -24.07 4.21
N LEU A 38 -7.18 -24.53 5.29
CA LEU A 38 -5.97 -23.85 5.80
C LEU A 38 -4.84 -23.85 4.76
N GLN A 39 -4.61 -24.99 4.11
CA GLN A 39 -3.58 -25.11 3.07
C GLN A 39 -3.88 -24.19 1.88
N LEU A 40 -5.13 -24.15 1.42
CA LEU A 40 -5.57 -23.26 0.37
C LEU A 40 -5.37 -21.79 0.75
N ALA A 41 -5.78 -21.41 1.96
CA ALA A 41 -5.64 -20.03 2.45
C ALA A 41 -4.16 -19.59 2.52
N LYS A 42 -3.26 -20.44 3.01
CA LYS A 42 -1.81 -20.16 3.03
C LYS A 42 -1.22 -20.06 1.63
N LEU A 43 -1.62 -20.94 0.72
CA LEU A 43 -1.14 -20.95 -0.67
C LEU A 43 -1.59 -19.70 -1.42
N ASP A 44 -2.89 -19.38 -1.40
CA ASP A 44 -3.43 -18.14 -1.95
C ASP A 44 -2.73 -16.92 -1.34
N TYR A 45 -2.51 -16.96 -0.02
CA TYR A 45 -1.87 -15.85 0.66
C TYR A 45 -0.50 -15.53 0.03
N ASN A 46 0.33 -16.55 -0.13
CA ASN A 46 1.67 -16.41 -0.67
C ASN A 46 1.68 -16.07 -2.18
N MET A 47 0.77 -16.64 -2.97
CA MET A 47 0.68 -16.35 -4.42
C MET A 47 0.32 -14.89 -4.70
N VAL A 48 -0.67 -14.36 -3.98
CA VAL A 48 -1.07 -12.96 -4.11
C VAL A 48 0.04 -12.04 -3.57
N GLN A 49 0.71 -12.40 -2.46
CA GLN A 49 1.85 -11.64 -1.94
C GLN A 49 3.01 -11.57 -2.95
N ALA A 50 3.31 -12.67 -3.65
CA ALA A 50 4.32 -12.68 -4.72
C ALA A 50 3.93 -11.75 -5.88
N THR A 51 2.63 -11.66 -6.20
CA THR A 51 2.12 -10.70 -7.20
C THR A 51 2.35 -9.25 -6.74
N HIS A 52 2.06 -8.94 -5.47
CA HIS A 52 2.31 -7.62 -4.90
C HIS A 52 3.79 -7.26 -4.88
N GLN A 53 4.68 -8.21 -4.55
CA GLN A 53 6.12 -7.99 -4.61
C GLN A 53 6.61 -7.70 -6.03
N ALA A 54 6.05 -8.37 -7.04
CA ALA A 54 6.36 -8.08 -8.44
C ALA A 54 5.93 -6.65 -8.84
N ASP A 55 4.75 -6.22 -8.39
CA ASP A 55 4.29 -4.84 -8.60
C ASP A 55 5.19 -3.82 -7.89
N LEU A 56 5.54 -4.06 -6.63
CA LEU A 56 6.43 -3.20 -5.86
C LEU A 56 7.82 -3.10 -6.49
N ASN A 57 8.38 -4.21 -6.97
CA ASN A 57 9.66 -4.22 -7.70
C ASN A 57 9.60 -3.42 -9.00
N HIS A 58 8.45 -3.41 -9.68
CA HIS A 58 8.24 -2.55 -10.84
C HIS A 58 8.18 -1.06 -10.42
N MET A 59 7.43 -0.74 -9.37
CA MET A 59 7.31 0.61 -8.83
C MET A 59 8.64 1.15 -8.30
N SER A 60 9.45 0.33 -7.63
CA SER A 60 10.76 0.73 -7.12
C SER A 60 11.70 1.15 -8.23
N ARG A 61 11.69 0.42 -9.36
CA ARG A 61 12.46 0.79 -10.55
C ARG A 61 11.94 2.07 -11.18
N TRP A 62 10.63 2.23 -11.27
CA TRP A 62 10.01 3.46 -11.78
C TRP A 62 10.41 4.68 -10.93
N TRP A 63 10.27 4.58 -9.60
CA TRP A 63 10.60 5.67 -8.67
C TRP A 63 12.07 6.10 -8.80
N LYS A 64 13.00 5.13 -8.78
CA LYS A 64 14.42 5.39 -9.04
C LYS A 64 14.66 6.05 -10.40
N GLY A 65 13.94 5.61 -11.43
CA GLY A 65 14.00 6.20 -12.77
C GLY A 65 13.55 7.66 -12.86
N THR A 66 12.73 8.15 -11.91
CA THR A 66 12.34 9.57 -11.87
C THR A 66 13.46 10.49 -11.41
N GLY A 67 14.40 9.99 -10.60
CA GLY A 67 15.43 10.79 -9.94
C GLY A 67 14.90 11.82 -8.94
N LEU A 68 13.61 11.77 -8.57
CA LEU A 68 13.01 12.76 -7.67
C LEU A 68 13.60 12.70 -6.27
N GLY A 69 13.81 11.50 -5.71
CA GLY A 69 14.43 11.34 -4.39
C GLY A 69 15.90 11.79 -4.32
N GLU A 70 16.58 11.89 -5.46
CA GLU A 70 17.95 12.43 -5.54
C GLU A 70 17.95 13.95 -5.70
N LYS A 71 17.04 14.49 -6.51
CA LYS A 71 16.93 15.92 -6.81
C LYS A 71 16.26 16.72 -5.69
N LEU A 72 15.29 16.12 -5.03
CA LEU A 72 14.54 16.70 -3.93
C LEU A 72 15.01 16.01 -2.65
N SER A 73 16.02 16.58 -2.00
CA SER A 73 16.60 16.02 -0.76
C SER A 73 15.56 15.90 0.38
N PHE A 74 14.44 16.61 0.27
CA PHE A 74 13.32 16.52 1.19
C PHE A 74 12.32 15.40 0.87
N ALA A 75 12.24 14.96 -0.40
CA ALA A 75 11.29 13.94 -0.83
C ALA A 75 11.72 12.58 -0.27
N ARG A 76 11.12 12.18 0.86
CA ARG A 76 11.43 10.89 1.49
C ARG A 76 10.98 9.75 0.58
N ASP A 77 11.76 8.66 0.54
CA ASP A 77 11.35 7.44 -0.15
C ASP A 77 10.21 6.73 0.62
N ARG A 78 8.98 7.19 0.40
CA ARG A 78 7.74 6.61 0.95
C ARG A 78 7.05 5.68 -0.03
N LEU A 79 7.78 5.17 -1.03
CA LEU A 79 7.17 4.35 -2.08
C LEU A 79 6.50 3.08 -1.52
N MET A 80 7.13 2.45 -0.51
CA MET A 80 6.56 1.26 0.14
C MET A 80 5.24 1.59 0.85
N GLU A 81 5.19 2.69 1.61
CA GLU A 81 3.98 3.16 2.30
C GLU A 81 2.87 3.47 1.30
N ASN A 82 3.21 4.21 0.24
CA ASN A 82 2.30 4.55 -0.84
C ASN A 82 1.78 3.31 -1.58
N PHE A 83 2.64 2.30 -1.78
CA PHE A 83 2.24 1.03 -2.37
C PHE A 83 1.33 0.22 -1.46
N LEU A 84 1.62 0.20 -0.15
CA LEU A 84 0.81 -0.51 0.84
C LEU A 84 -0.65 -0.02 0.78
N TRP A 85 -0.87 1.29 0.79
CA TRP A 85 -2.22 1.88 0.62
C TRP A 85 -2.96 1.35 -0.61
N THR A 86 -2.28 1.14 -1.73
CA THR A 86 -2.92 0.60 -2.94
C THR A 86 -3.24 -0.89 -2.84
N VAL A 87 -2.41 -1.66 -2.13
CA VAL A 87 -2.69 -3.07 -1.86
C VAL A 87 -3.90 -3.21 -0.97
N GLU A 88 -4.07 -2.34 0.02
CA GLU A 88 -5.22 -2.37 0.92
C GLU A 88 -6.54 -2.12 0.18
N MET A 89 -6.55 -1.19 -0.78
CA MET A 89 -7.74 -0.90 -1.60
C MET A 89 -8.00 -1.94 -2.70
N ASP A 90 -6.95 -2.40 -3.40
CA ASP A 90 -7.06 -3.26 -4.59
C ASP A 90 -6.21 -4.53 -4.47
N PHE A 91 -6.39 -5.33 -3.41
CA PHE A 91 -5.52 -6.50 -3.15
C PHE A 91 -5.58 -7.61 -4.21
N LYS A 92 -6.66 -7.71 -5.01
CA LYS A 92 -6.84 -8.85 -5.93
C LYS A 92 -5.84 -8.81 -7.10
N PRO A 93 -5.24 -9.95 -7.53
CA PRO A 93 -4.17 -9.97 -8.53
C PRO A 93 -4.46 -9.19 -9.83
N GLN A 94 -5.68 -9.27 -10.34
CA GLN A 94 -6.10 -8.62 -11.60
C GLN A 94 -5.97 -7.09 -11.59
N PHE A 95 -5.91 -6.46 -10.42
CA PHE A 95 -5.82 -5.00 -10.30
C PHE A 95 -4.37 -4.47 -10.25
N GLY A 96 -3.39 -5.27 -10.68
CA GLY A 96 -1.96 -4.87 -10.67
C GLY A 96 -1.67 -3.55 -11.40
N TYR A 97 -2.29 -3.31 -12.56
CA TYR A 97 -2.15 -2.02 -13.26
C TYR A 97 -2.67 -0.85 -12.41
N ARG A 98 -3.86 -1.00 -11.82
CA ARG A 98 -4.45 0.04 -10.97
C ARG A 98 -3.58 0.31 -9.74
N ARG A 99 -3.09 -0.73 -9.04
CA ARG A 99 -2.17 -0.57 -7.91
C ARG A 99 -0.93 0.23 -8.28
N ARG A 100 -0.32 -0.08 -9.43
CA ARG A 100 0.87 0.64 -9.92
C ARG A 100 0.56 2.11 -10.20
N VAL A 101 -0.50 2.41 -10.96
CA VAL A 101 -0.89 3.80 -11.27
C VAL A 101 -1.24 4.57 -9.99
N ALA A 102 -1.99 3.97 -9.08
CA ALA A 102 -2.33 4.59 -7.80
C ALA A 102 -1.07 4.83 -6.93
N THR A 103 -0.08 3.94 -6.98
CA THR A 103 1.19 4.12 -6.24
C THR A 103 1.97 5.32 -6.78
N ILE A 104 2.00 5.48 -8.11
CA ILE A 104 2.59 6.65 -8.77
C ILE A 104 1.89 7.93 -8.32
N VAL A 105 0.56 7.94 -8.36
CA VAL A 105 -0.26 9.09 -7.95
C VAL A 105 -0.02 9.43 -6.48
N ASN A 106 -0.07 8.45 -5.58
CA ASN A 106 0.18 8.64 -4.16
C ASN A 106 1.58 9.20 -3.90
N ALA A 107 2.61 8.67 -4.58
CA ALA A 107 3.98 9.16 -4.46
C ALA A 107 4.12 10.62 -4.91
N LEU A 108 3.49 11.01 -6.02
CA LEU A 108 3.51 12.40 -6.48
C LEU A 108 2.70 13.31 -5.55
N ILE A 109 1.55 12.86 -5.04
CA ILE A 109 0.78 13.61 -4.04
C ILE A 109 1.63 13.87 -2.80
N THR A 110 2.32 12.86 -2.25
CA THR A 110 3.19 13.07 -1.07
C THR A 110 4.27 14.12 -1.34
N VAL A 111 4.91 14.08 -2.52
CA VAL A 111 5.95 15.06 -2.87
C VAL A 111 5.36 16.47 -3.00
N ILE A 112 4.19 16.61 -3.62
CA ILE A 112 3.52 17.90 -3.77
C ILE A 112 3.05 18.41 -2.40
N ASP A 113 2.51 17.55 -1.55
CA ASP A 113 2.09 17.86 -0.19
C ASP A 113 3.27 18.43 0.62
N ASP A 114 4.42 17.74 0.63
CA ASP A 114 5.65 18.21 1.27
C ASP A 114 6.08 19.62 0.74
N VAL A 115 5.91 19.87 -0.56
CA VAL A 115 6.18 21.19 -1.16
C VAL A 115 5.22 22.25 -0.64
N TYR A 116 3.92 21.95 -0.52
CA TYR A 116 2.92 22.93 -0.10
C TYR A 116 2.89 23.17 1.42
N ASP A 117 3.23 22.17 2.24
CA ASP A 117 3.07 22.24 3.69
C ASP A 117 4.33 22.75 4.43
N VAL A 118 5.53 22.48 3.89
CA VAL A 118 6.81 22.73 4.58
C VAL A 118 7.81 23.49 3.72
N TYR A 119 7.99 23.10 2.44
CA TYR A 119 9.17 23.53 1.69
C TYR A 119 8.97 24.71 0.74
N GLY A 120 7.75 24.97 0.27
CA GLY A 120 7.43 26.01 -0.70
C GLY A 120 7.18 27.37 -0.06
N THR A 121 7.70 28.43 -0.67
CA THR A 121 7.28 29.80 -0.35
C THR A 121 6.00 30.14 -1.10
N LEU A 122 5.17 31.04 -0.57
CA LEU A 122 3.88 31.40 -1.18
C LEU A 122 4.02 31.78 -2.67
N ASP A 123 5.01 32.59 -3.03
CA ASP A 123 5.26 33.00 -4.42
C ASP A 123 5.53 31.79 -5.35
N VAL A 124 6.30 30.80 -4.87
CA VAL A 124 6.59 29.58 -5.64
C VAL A 124 5.34 28.70 -5.75
N LEU A 125 4.55 28.61 -4.68
CA LEU A 125 3.31 27.83 -4.67
C LEU A 125 2.24 28.43 -5.59
N GLU A 126 2.12 29.75 -5.66
CA GLU A 126 1.23 30.42 -6.61
C GLU A 126 1.63 30.12 -8.06
N LEU A 127 2.93 30.20 -8.39
CA LEU A 127 3.44 29.86 -9.72
C LEU A 127 3.22 28.38 -10.07
N PHE A 128 3.46 27.47 -9.13
CA PHE A 128 3.22 26.04 -9.35
C PHE A 128 1.73 25.76 -9.56
N THR A 129 0.85 26.40 -8.78
CA THR A 129 -0.61 26.27 -8.90
C THR A 129 -1.09 26.77 -10.26
N ASP A 130 -0.59 27.92 -10.72
CA ASP A 130 -0.94 28.49 -12.01
C ASP A 130 -0.47 27.62 -13.18
N ALA A 131 0.72 27.02 -13.08
CA ALA A 131 1.26 26.13 -14.10
C ALA A 131 0.45 24.83 -14.31
N VAL A 132 -0.29 24.38 -13.29
CA VAL A 132 -1.11 23.15 -13.34
C VAL A 132 -2.55 23.44 -13.81
N ARG A 133 -2.99 24.70 -13.73
CA ARG A 133 -4.36 25.14 -14.02
C ARG A 133 -4.72 25.05 -15.50
#